data_AF-A0A2E7D366-F1
#
_entry.id   AF-A0A2E7D366-F1
#
_cell.length_a   1.000
_cell.length_b   1.000
_cell.length_c   1.000
_cell.angle_alpha   90.00
_cell.angle_beta   90.00
_cell.angle_gamma   90.00
#
_symmetry.space_group_name_H-M   'P 1'
#
loop_
_entity.id
_entity.type
_entity.pdbx_description
1 polymer ?
#
loop_
_entity_poly.entity_id
_entity_poly.type
_entity_poly.pdbx_seq_one_letter_code
_entity_poly.pdbx_strand_id
1 'polypeptide(L)'
;MLVTLILASHTTADAAKKTKAFKSEARTATAVDRVINAEILAAEGKLAPKTSDEDFLRRVTFDIAGTVPTPSQVTLFALDPDEKKRTKLIDRLLESDAYATNWARYWRDVIFSKATNARVRGVQGTFETWMTEQLKENAAWDEIATGLITATGDIRYDGETALIFAQEGQPSEIAAEVSRIFLGIQMQCANCHDHPTDSWNREQFHQLAAFFPRVGVRPVREENNVRSFEIVSVNQDSRNRRPFAQNPERVFNFLDRNRDGKINKAEASRNQNFARLFERIIEFGDKNKDGALTLEELRAAADEFARRVDRKSRDRGRVRREAVNLLACAARRAVRPQRPSEEDTLEARARGYIGRKTRVSLFEGGRRRGAARR
;
A
#
# COMPACT_ATOMS: atom_id res chain seq x y z
N MET A 1 9.14 40.24 -28.86
CA MET A 1 10.09 39.15 -29.16
C MET A 1 10.87 38.72 -27.90
N LEU A 2 10.20 38.59 -26.74
CA LEU A 2 10.86 38.25 -25.47
C LEU A 2 9.94 37.48 -24.48
N VAL A 3 8.95 36.73 -24.99
CA VAL A 3 8.01 35.95 -24.15
C VAL A 3 7.99 34.46 -24.53
N THR A 4 8.69 34.04 -25.59
CA THR A 4 8.63 32.66 -26.09
C THR A 4 9.77 31.75 -25.61
N LEU A 5 10.70 32.23 -24.76
CA LEU A 5 11.89 31.45 -24.39
C LEU A 5 11.94 30.90 -22.95
N ILE A 6 10.93 31.18 -22.11
CA ILE A 6 10.95 30.76 -20.69
C ILE A 6 10.08 29.51 -20.42
N LEU A 7 9.20 29.12 -21.36
CA LEU A 7 8.34 27.94 -21.20
C LEU A 7 8.95 26.63 -21.77
N ALA A 8 10.11 26.68 -22.44
CA ALA A 8 10.79 25.49 -22.97
C ALA A 8 11.88 24.94 -22.02
N SER A 9 12.19 25.64 -20.93
CA SER A 9 13.31 25.30 -20.03
C SER A 9 12.87 24.52 -18.79
N HIS A 10 11.56 24.47 -18.48
CA HIS A 10 11.02 23.77 -17.31
C HIS A 10 10.41 22.41 -17.61
N THR A 11 10.18 22.06 -18.88
CA THR A 11 9.64 20.75 -19.26
C THR A 11 10.71 19.69 -19.51
N THR A 12 11.95 20.08 -19.79
CA THR A 12 13.06 19.12 -20.04
C THR A 12 13.78 18.71 -18.77
N ALA A 13 13.80 19.56 -17.74
CA ALA A 13 14.50 19.30 -16.48
C ALA A 13 13.73 18.35 -15.55
N ASP A 14 12.40 18.30 -15.63
CA ASP A 14 11.57 17.48 -14.75
C ASP A 14 11.44 16.02 -15.26
N ALA A 15 11.43 15.85 -16.59
CA ALA A 15 11.52 14.52 -17.21
C ALA A 15 12.88 13.84 -16.95
N ALA A 16 13.96 14.63 -16.88
CA ALA A 16 15.31 14.13 -16.60
C ALA A 16 15.57 13.80 -15.12
N LYS A 17 14.69 14.22 -14.19
CA LYS A 17 14.87 14.01 -12.74
C LYS A 17 14.10 12.80 -12.20
N LYS A 18 13.18 12.22 -12.98
CA LYS A 18 12.45 10.98 -12.65
C LYS A 18 13.19 9.70 -13.06
N THR A 19 14.38 9.77 -13.64
CA THR A 19 15.23 8.61 -13.88
C THR A 19 16.13 8.35 -12.67
N LYS A 20 15.52 7.97 -11.54
CA LYS A 20 16.24 7.14 -10.57
C LYS A 20 16.60 5.88 -11.33
N ALA A 21 17.89 5.66 -11.56
CA ALA A 21 18.42 4.62 -12.45
C ALA A 21 17.86 3.23 -12.09
N PHE A 22 16.75 2.86 -12.72
CA PHE A 22 16.37 1.47 -12.83
C PHE A 22 17.51 0.76 -13.55
N LYS A 23 17.94 -0.39 -13.02
CA LYS A 23 18.84 -1.29 -13.76
C LYS A 23 18.21 -1.49 -15.15
N SER A 24 19.01 -1.39 -16.22
CA SER A 24 18.50 -1.65 -17.58
C SER A 24 17.70 -2.95 -17.58
N GLU A 25 16.53 -2.99 -18.20
CA GLU A 25 15.59 -4.13 -18.17
C GLU A 25 16.29 -5.48 -18.40
N ALA A 26 17.21 -5.53 -19.36
CA ALA A 26 18.04 -6.70 -19.65
C ALA A 26 18.86 -7.21 -18.45
N ARG A 27 19.41 -6.30 -17.62
CA ARG A 27 20.13 -6.66 -16.39
C ARG A 27 19.19 -7.21 -15.33
N THR A 28 17.98 -6.66 -15.24
CA THR A 28 16.95 -7.17 -14.31
C THR A 28 16.50 -8.57 -14.73
N ALA A 29 16.19 -8.78 -16.01
CA ALA A 29 15.83 -10.09 -16.56
C ALA A 29 16.95 -11.13 -16.33
N THR A 30 18.21 -10.78 -16.64
CA THR A 30 19.36 -11.67 -16.39
C THR A 30 19.51 -12.01 -14.90
N ALA A 31 19.23 -11.06 -14.00
CA ALA A 31 19.30 -11.30 -12.57
C ALA A 31 18.20 -12.26 -12.09
N VAL A 32 16.99 -12.13 -12.63
CA VAL A 32 15.85 -13.03 -12.35
C VAL A 32 16.13 -14.44 -12.87
N ASP A 33 16.55 -14.57 -14.14
CA ASP A 33 16.89 -15.86 -14.74
C ASP A 33 17.97 -16.58 -13.94
N ARG A 34 18.98 -15.85 -13.45
CA ARG A 34 20.03 -16.44 -12.63
C ARG A 34 19.48 -17.03 -11.33
N VAL A 35 18.52 -16.38 -10.66
CA VAL A 35 17.91 -16.89 -9.43
C VAL A 35 17.08 -18.13 -9.74
N ILE A 36 16.21 -18.07 -10.76
CA ILE A 36 15.37 -19.20 -11.17
C ILE A 36 16.22 -20.41 -11.56
N ASN A 37 17.26 -20.20 -12.37
CA ASN A 37 18.14 -21.26 -12.83
C ASN A 37 18.91 -21.89 -11.66
N ALA A 38 19.34 -21.09 -10.67
CA ALA A 38 20.03 -21.62 -9.50
C ALA A 38 19.11 -22.55 -8.68
N GLU A 39 17.84 -22.19 -8.49
CA GLU A 39 16.88 -23.03 -7.78
C GLU A 39 16.54 -24.32 -8.53
N ILE A 40 16.31 -24.24 -9.85
CA ILE A 40 16.03 -25.42 -10.68
C ILE A 40 17.19 -26.40 -10.62
N LEU A 41 18.42 -25.92 -10.75
CA LEU A 41 19.61 -26.77 -10.72
C LEU A 41 19.87 -27.36 -9.33
N ALA A 42 19.60 -26.60 -8.26
CA ALA A 42 19.71 -27.09 -6.89
C ALA A 42 18.68 -28.19 -6.57
N ALA A 43 17.50 -28.14 -7.22
CA ALA A 43 16.48 -29.18 -7.15
C ALA A 43 16.72 -30.34 -8.13
N GLU A 44 17.92 -30.45 -8.72
CA GLU A 44 18.29 -31.44 -9.75
C GLU A 44 17.39 -31.42 -11.01
N GLY A 45 16.70 -30.31 -11.22
CA GLY A 45 15.87 -30.06 -12.39
C GLY A 45 16.70 -29.75 -13.64
N LYS A 46 16.05 -29.86 -14.81
CA LYS A 46 16.65 -29.52 -16.11
C LYS A 46 16.04 -28.23 -16.64
N LEU A 47 16.89 -27.33 -17.15
CA LEU A 47 16.43 -26.11 -17.82
C LEU A 47 15.63 -26.46 -19.08
N ALA A 48 14.51 -25.79 -19.27
CA ALA A 48 13.68 -25.98 -20.46
C ALA A 48 14.42 -25.48 -21.72
N PRO A 49 14.33 -26.21 -22.84
CA PRO A 49 14.90 -25.74 -24.10
C PRO A 49 14.15 -24.50 -24.61
N LYS A 50 14.80 -23.72 -25.47
CA LYS A 50 14.17 -22.58 -26.14
C LYS A 50 13.02 -23.07 -27.02
N THR A 51 11.85 -22.46 -26.86
CA THR A 51 10.64 -22.79 -27.62
C THR A 51 10.73 -22.38 -29.10
N SER A 52 9.95 -23.03 -29.97
CA SER A 52 9.80 -22.63 -31.39
C SER A 52 9.16 -21.25 -31.55
N ASP A 53 9.24 -20.67 -32.74
CA ASP A 53 8.69 -19.34 -33.02
C ASP A 53 7.17 -19.32 -32.99
N GLU A 54 6.50 -20.39 -33.44
CA GLU A 54 5.05 -20.53 -33.44
C GLU A 54 4.51 -20.61 -32.01
N ASP A 55 5.12 -21.46 -31.19
CA ASP A 55 4.77 -21.58 -29.77
C ASP A 55 5.05 -20.28 -29.02
N PHE A 56 6.18 -19.62 -29.30
CA PHE A 56 6.52 -18.33 -28.72
C PHE A 56 5.46 -17.28 -29.05
N LEU A 57 5.14 -17.10 -30.34
CA LEU A 57 4.18 -16.12 -30.81
C LEU A 57 2.80 -16.32 -30.18
N ARG A 58 2.33 -17.58 -30.15
CA ARG A 58 1.03 -17.89 -29.54
C ARG A 58 1.03 -17.52 -28.05
N ARG A 59 2.02 -17.99 -27.28
CA ARG A 59 2.08 -17.77 -25.83
C ARG A 59 2.20 -16.29 -25.50
N VAL A 60 3.12 -15.56 -26.13
CA VAL A 60 3.37 -14.15 -25.81
C VAL A 60 2.18 -13.26 -26.15
N THR A 61 1.44 -13.54 -27.23
CA THR A 61 0.26 -12.76 -27.60
C THR A 61 -0.90 -13.01 -26.63
N PHE A 62 -1.08 -14.26 -26.17
CA PHE A 62 -2.06 -14.56 -25.13
C PHE A 62 -1.69 -13.93 -23.78
N ASP A 63 -0.44 -14.08 -23.35
CA ASP A 63 0.00 -13.62 -22.04
C ASP A 63 -0.01 -12.09 -21.93
N ILE A 64 0.49 -11.40 -22.97
CA ILE A 64 0.58 -9.94 -22.94
C ILE A 64 -0.75 -9.31 -23.34
N ALA A 65 -1.30 -9.66 -24.51
CA ALA A 65 -2.44 -8.97 -25.10
C ALA A 65 -3.79 -9.68 -24.92
N GLY A 66 -3.83 -10.89 -24.33
CA GLY A 66 -5.07 -11.64 -24.13
C GLY A 66 -5.74 -12.10 -25.41
N THR A 67 -5.04 -12.11 -26.55
CA THR A 67 -5.60 -12.40 -27.87
C THR A 67 -4.76 -13.41 -28.65
N VAL A 68 -5.38 -14.07 -29.62
CA VAL A 68 -4.67 -14.94 -30.58
C VAL A 68 -4.04 -14.09 -31.69
N PRO A 69 -2.84 -14.46 -32.17
CA PRO A 69 -2.29 -13.84 -33.37
C PRO A 69 -3.17 -14.16 -34.59
N THR A 70 -3.31 -13.21 -35.51
CA THR A 70 -4.02 -13.44 -36.77
C THR A 70 -3.19 -14.32 -37.71
N PRO A 71 -3.80 -15.02 -38.68
CA PRO A 71 -3.06 -15.82 -39.66
C PRO A 71 -1.95 -15.03 -40.38
N SER A 72 -2.21 -13.77 -40.72
CA SER A 72 -1.22 -12.89 -41.35
C SER A 72 -0.04 -12.57 -40.42
N GLN A 73 -0.30 -12.34 -39.13
CA GLN A 73 0.76 -12.10 -38.14
C GLN A 73 1.64 -13.33 -37.95
N VAL A 74 1.06 -14.53 -37.95
CA VAL A 74 1.81 -15.79 -37.88
C VAL A 74 2.76 -15.92 -39.06
N THR A 75 2.24 -15.74 -40.29
CA THR A 75 3.06 -15.84 -41.51
C THR A 75 4.18 -14.80 -41.52
N LEU A 76 3.89 -13.54 -41.18
CA LEU A 76 4.89 -12.48 -41.15
C LEU A 76 5.99 -12.75 -40.11
N PHE A 77 5.61 -13.22 -38.92
CA PHE A 77 6.57 -13.52 -37.86
C PHE A 77 7.45 -14.74 -38.16
N ALA A 78 6.87 -15.77 -38.80
CA ALA A 78 7.60 -16.96 -39.22
C ALA A 78 8.63 -16.64 -40.32
N LEU A 79 8.28 -15.76 -41.26
CA LEU A 79 9.15 -15.37 -42.38
C LEU A 79 10.16 -14.27 -42.04
N ASP A 80 10.03 -13.60 -40.89
CA ASP A 80 10.96 -12.55 -40.46
C ASP A 80 12.33 -13.17 -40.09
N PRO A 81 13.42 -12.82 -40.81
CA PRO A 81 14.76 -13.33 -40.53
C PRO A 81 15.48 -12.57 -39.42
N ASP A 82 14.90 -11.50 -38.88
CA ASP A 82 15.56 -10.68 -37.86
C ASP A 82 15.73 -11.45 -36.54
N GLU A 83 16.98 -11.56 -36.09
CA GLU A 83 17.32 -12.18 -34.81
C GLU A 83 16.64 -11.51 -33.60
N LYS A 84 16.23 -10.25 -33.73
CA LYS A 84 15.54 -9.45 -32.71
C LYS A 84 14.02 -9.43 -32.84
N LYS A 85 13.42 -10.19 -33.77
CA LYS A 85 11.97 -10.18 -34.00
C LYS A 85 11.14 -10.46 -32.75
N ARG A 86 11.63 -11.33 -31.84
CA ARG A 86 10.97 -11.65 -30.57
C ARG A 86 10.88 -10.44 -29.64
N THR A 87 11.99 -9.71 -29.48
CA THR A 87 12.04 -8.49 -28.66
C THR A 87 11.15 -7.40 -29.26
N LYS A 88 11.27 -7.14 -30.56
CA LYS A 88 10.44 -6.14 -31.26
C LYS A 88 8.94 -6.44 -31.15
N LEU A 89 8.57 -7.73 -31.17
CA LEU A 89 7.19 -8.15 -30.97
C LEU A 89 6.72 -7.85 -29.54
N ILE A 90 7.53 -8.19 -28.53
CA ILE A 90 7.21 -7.89 -27.12
C ILE A 90 7.02 -6.40 -26.93
N ASP A 91 7.93 -5.57 -27.43
CA ASP A 91 7.85 -4.10 -27.33
C ASP A 91 6.52 -3.59 -27.92
N ARG A 92 6.17 -4.05 -29.13
CA ARG A 92 4.90 -3.68 -29.78
C ARG A 92 3.67 -4.15 -28.99
N LEU A 93 3.72 -5.33 -28.37
CA LEU A 93 2.60 -5.85 -27.58
C LEU A 93 2.44 -5.04 -26.29
N LEU A 94 3.53 -4.68 -25.61
CA LEU A 94 3.50 -3.86 -24.40
C LEU A 94 3.02 -2.42 -24.68
N GLU A 95 3.28 -1.90 -25.87
CA GLU A 95 2.75 -0.60 -26.33
C GLU A 95 1.27 -0.64 -26.75
N SER A 96 0.63 -1.81 -26.78
CA SER A 96 -0.73 -1.96 -27.30
C SER A 96 -1.81 -1.70 -26.24
N ASP A 97 -2.96 -1.19 -26.67
CA ASP A 97 -4.16 -1.07 -25.82
C ASP A 97 -4.66 -2.41 -25.27
N ALA A 98 -4.41 -3.49 -26.02
CA ALA A 98 -4.78 -4.85 -25.63
C ALA A 98 -3.99 -5.32 -24.40
N TYR A 99 -2.72 -4.93 -24.27
CA TYR A 99 -1.92 -5.20 -23.08
C TYR A 99 -2.55 -4.59 -21.83
N ALA A 100 -2.79 -3.27 -21.86
CA ALA A 100 -3.34 -2.56 -20.72
C ALA A 100 -4.72 -3.13 -20.30
N THR A 101 -5.59 -3.40 -21.27
CA THR A 101 -6.92 -3.98 -21.01
C THR A 101 -6.84 -5.39 -20.43
N ASN A 102 -5.96 -6.24 -20.98
CA ASN A 102 -5.80 -7.62 -20.52
C ASN A 102 -5.27 -7.67 -19.08
N TRP A 103 -4.23 -6.88 -18.80
CA TRP A 103 -3.61 -6.85 -17.48
C TRP A 103 -4.47 -6.14 -16.43
N ALA A 104 -5.29 -5.15 -16.81
CA ALA A 104 -6.28 -4.57 -15.90
C ALA A 104 -7.31 -5.61 -15.43
N ARG A 105 -7.76 -6.49 -16.33
CA ARG A 105 -8.68 -7.61 -15.98
C ARG A 105 -8.02 -8.63 -15.07
N TYR A 106 -6.76 -8.98 -15.34
CA TYR A 106 -5.99 -9.85 -14.45
C TYR A 106 -5.93 -9.26 -13.04
N TRP A 107 -5.57 -7.98 -12.91
CA TRP A 107 -5.47 -7.32 -11.61
C TRP A 107 -6.82 -7.16 -10.90
N ARG A 108 -7.91 -6.97 -11.66
CA ARG A 108 -9.26 -7.00 -11.10
C ARG A 108 -9.51 -8.37 -10.48
N ASP A 109 -9.24 -9.45 -11.22
CA ASP A 109 -9.48 -10.79 -10.70
C ASP A 109 -8.62 -11.08 -9.46
N VAL A 110 -7.38 -10.57 -9.42
CA VAL A 110 -6.51 -10.66 -8.23
C VAL A 110 -7.12 -9.93 -7.02
N ILE A 111 -7.53 -8.66 -7.18
CA ILE A 111 -8.07 -7.84 -6.09
C ILE A 111 -9.43 -8.36 -5.60
N PHE A 112 -10.27 -8.78 -6.53
CA PHE A 112 -11.64 -9.18 -6.26
C PHE A 112 -11.82 -10.69 -6.06
N SER A 113 -10.73 -11.47 -6.04
CA SER A 113 -10.76 -12.95 -5.93
C SER A 113 -11.60 -13.48 -4.76
N LYS A 114 -11.62 -12.75 -3.63
CA LYS A 114 -12.40 -13.11 -2.42
C LYS A 114 -13.69 -12.31 -2.24
N ALA A 115 -14.03 -11.43 -3.19
CA ALA A 115 -15.18 -10.55 -3.10
C ALA A 115 -16.51 -11.31 -3.30
N THR A 116 -17.17 -11.69 -2.21
CA THR A 116 -18.46 -12.38 -2.25
C THR A 116 -19.65 -11.40 -2.34
N ASN A 117 -19.46 -10.16 -1.87
CA ASN A 117 -20.49 -9.13 -1.79
C ASN A 117 -20.82 -8.53 -3.16
N ALA A 118 -22.10 -8.51 -3.53
CA ALA A 118 -22.56 -7.95 -4.81
C ALA A 118 -22.23 -6.45 -4.96
N ARG A 119 -22.18 -5.69 -3.86
CA ARG A 119 -21.82 -4.25 -3.90
C ARG A 119 -20.36 -4.05 -4.29
N VAL A 120 -19.49 -4.92 -3.79
CA VAL A 120 -18.06 -4.91 -4.12
C VAL A 120 -17.86 -5.18 -5.61
N ARG A 121 -18.61 -6.14 -6.18
CA ARG A 121 -18.55 -6.41 -7.63
C ARG A 121 -18.93 -5.20 -8.50
N GLY A 122 -19.78 -4.30 -7.99
CA GLY A 122 -20.15 -3.06 -8.70
C GLY A 122 -19.00 -2.08 -8.97
N VAL A 123 -17.86 -2.21 -8.26
CA VAL A 123 -16.68 -1.33 -8.39
C VAL A 123 -15.67 -1.85 -9.40
N GLN A 124 -15.81 -3.09 -9.87
CA GLN A 124 -14.86 -3.73 -10.78
C GLN A 124 -14.61 -2.92 -12.05
N GLY A 125 -15.66 -2.33 -12.66
CA GLY A 125 -15.53 -1.53 -13.87
C GLY A 125 -14.74 -0.24 -13.67
N THR A 126 -14.96 0.46 -12.55
CA THR A 126 -14.19 1.67 -12.20
C THR A 126 -12.72 1.33 -11.98
N PHE A 127 -12.43 0.24 -11.27
CA PHE A 127 -11.06 -0.25 -11.09
C PHE A 127 -10.40 -0.64 -12.42
N GLU A 128 -11.09 -1.41 -13.27
CA GLU A 128 -10.56 -1.82 -14.57
C GLU A 128 -10.19 -0.62 -15.44
N THR A 129 -11.04 0.41 -15.43
CA THR A 129 -10.79 1.65 -16.20
C THR A 129 -9.53 2.35 -15.69
N TRP A 130 -9.45 2.60 -14.38
CA TRP A 130 -8.29 3.20 -13.75
C TRP A 130 -7.01 2.40 -14.00
N MET A 131 -7.04 1.08 -13.80
CA MET A 131 -5.87 0.21 -13.98
C MET A 131 -5.43 0.15 -15.44
N THR A 132 -6.38 0.20 -16.38
CA THR A 132 -6.07 0.30 -17.82
C THR A 132 -5.32 1.59 -18.12
N GLU A 133 -5.76 2.72 -17.57
CA GLU A 133 -5.09 4.02 -17.73
C GLU A 133 -3.67 3.99 -17.16
N GLN A 134 -3.49 3.49 -15.93
CA GLN A 134 -2.16 3.36 -15.31
C GLN A 134 -1.20 2.52 -16.17
N LEU A 135 -1.68 1.41 -16.74
CA LEU A 135 -0.87 0.55 -17.60
C LEU A 135 -0.56 1.18 -18.95
N LYS A 136 -1.50 1.93 -19.55
CA LYS A 136 -1.27 2.67 -20.81
C LYS A 136 -0.23 3.78 -20.64
N GLU A 137 -0.25 4.46 -19.51
CA GLU A 137 0.72 5.51 -19.17
C GLU A 137 2.08 4.96 -18.73
N ASN A 138 2.21 3.63 -18.64
CA ASN A 138 3.38 2.95 -18.10
C ASN A 138 3.76 3.48 -16.71
N ALA A 139 2.73 3.69 -15.86
CA ALA A 139 2.91 4.15 -14.49
C ALA A 139 3.80 3.17 -13.71
N ALA A 140 4.66 3.71 -12.85
CA ALA A 140 5.58 2.87 -12.12
C ALA A 140 4.81 2.00 -11.10
N TRP A 141 5.23 0.74 -10.94
CA TRP A 141 4.52 -0.20 -10.08
C TRP A 141 4.45 0.28 -8.61
N ASP A 142 5.47 0.99 -8.13
CA ASP A 142 5.46 1.59 -6.79
C ASP A 142 4.42 2.72 -6.65
N GLU A 143 4.18 3.49 -7.71
CA GLU A 143 3.11 4.50 -7.75
C GLU A 143 1.72 3.82 -7.70
N ILE A 144 1.50 2.78 -8.51
CA ILE A 144 0.25 1.99 -8.52
C ILE A 144 0.00 1.34 -7.15
N ALA A 145 1.01 0.66 -6.60
CA ALA A 145 0.90 0.00 -5.29
C ALA A 145 0.64 1.02 -4.17
N THR A 146 1.32 2.16 -4.19
CA THR A 146 1.08 3.24 -3.22
C THR A 146 -0.35 3.77 -3.35
N GLY A 147 -0.83 4.01 -4.57
CA GLY A 147 -2.20 4.44 -4.84
C GLY A 147 -3.23 3.48 -4.23
N LEU A 148 -3.09 2.18 -4.49
CA LEU A 148 -4.01 1.16 -3.96
C LEU A 148 -4.00 1.05 -2.43
N ILE A 149 -2.81 1.12 -1.80
CA ILE A 149 -2.66 0.94 -0.35
C ILE A 149 -3.14 2.18 0.42
N THR A 150 -3.00 3.37 -0.17
CA THR A 150 -3.28 4.65 0.50
C THR A 150 -4.55 5.34 0.02
N ALA A 151 -5.34 4.68 -0.82
CA ALA A 151 -6.49 5.23 -1.51
C ALA A 151 -7.51 5.91 -0.57
N THR A 152 -8.04 7.03 -1.04
CA THR A 152 -9.18 7.75 -0.47
C THR A 152 -10.04 8.27 -1.61
N GLY A 153 -11.36 8.34 -1.44
CA GLY A 153 -12.26 8.81 -2.50
C GLY A 153 -13.56 8.02 -2.60
N ASP A 154 -14.42 8.42 -3.53
CA ASP A 154 -15.70 7.75 -3.84
C ASP A 154 -15.45 6.60 -4.81
N ILE A 155 -15.91 5.41 -4.43
CA ILE A 155 -15.71 4.16 -5.19
C ILE A 155 -16.25 4.19 -6.63
N ARG A 156 -17.13 5.15 -6.96
CA ARG A 156 -17.69 5.29 -8.32
C ARG A 156 -16.68 5.88 -9.29
N TYR A 157 -15.81 6.75 -8.81
CA TYR A 157 -14.93 7.58 -9.64
C TYR A 157 -13.46 7.25 -9.40
N ASP A 158 -13.10 6.87 -8.17
CA ASP A 158 -11.72 6.67 -7.75
C ASP A 158 -11.40 5.16 -7.75
N GLY A 159 -10.87 4.66 -8.87
CA GLY A 159 -10.62 3.22 -9.08
C GLY A 159 -9.57 2.63 -8.14
N GLU A 160 -8.61 3.43 -7.68
CA GLU A 160 -7.59 3.05 -6.69
C GLU A 160 -8.19 2.59 -5.34
N THR A 161 -9.43 2.98 -5.04
CA THR A 161 -10.13 2.59 -3.80
C THR A 161 -10.51 1.10 -3.77
N ALA A 162 -10.41 0.40 -4.90
CA ALA A 162 -10.89 -0.96 -5.08
C ALA A 162 -10.27 -1.97 -4.11
N LEU A 163 -8.97 -1.89 -3.81
CA LEU A 163 -8.31 -2.81 -2.88
C LEU A 163 -8.95 -2.75 -1.50
N ILE A 164 -9.10 -1.53 -0.96
CA ILE A 164 -9.66 -1.30 0.37
C ILE A 164 -11.15 -1.67 0.40
N PHE A 165 -11.90 -1.25 -0.62
CA PHE A 165 -13.34 -1.49 -0.68
C PHE A 165 -13.67 -2.96 -0.86
N ALA A 166 -12.86 -3.70 -1.63
CA ALA A 166 -13.03 -5.13 -1.81
C ALA A 166 -12.91 -5.92 -0.51
N GLN A 167 -12.12 -5.40 0.44
CA GLN A 167 -11.97 -5.95 1.79
C GLN A 167 -12.87 -5.26 2.83
N GLU A 168 -13.87 -4.51 2.37
CA GLU A 168 -14.87 -3.81 3.18
C GLU A 168 -14.27 -2.86 4.24
N GLY A 169 -13.04 -2.38 4.03
CA GLY A 169 -12.34 -1.55 5.02
C GLY A 169 -11.86 -2.29 6.27
N GLN A 170 -11.89 -3.63 6.30
CA GLN A 170 -11.48 -4.40 7.46
C GLN A 170 -9.95 -4.46 7.57
N PRO A 171 -9.33 -3.98 8.67
CA PRO A 171 -7.87 -3.87 8.77
C PRO A 171 -7.12 -5.20 8.60
N SER A 172 -7.67 -6.30 9.13
CA SER A 172 -7.06 -7.64 9.00
C SER A 172 -7.12 -8.16 7.57
N GLU A 173 -8.24 -7.97 6.88
CA GLU A 173 -8.43 -8.41 5.50
C GLU A 173 -7.56 -7.59 4.54
N ILE A 174 -7.48 -6.27 4.73
CA ILE A 174 -6.58 -5.41 3.95
C ILE A 174 -5.12 -5.84 4.16
N ALA A 175 -4.69 -6.09 5.40
CA ALA A 175 -3.33 -6.53 5.67
C ALA A 175 -3.00 -7.88 5.03
N ALA A 176 -3.93 -8.84 5.10
CA ALA A 176 -3.79 -10.14 4.45
C ALA A 176 -3.62 -9.99 2.93
N GLU A 177 -4.45 -9.17 2.29
CA GLU A 177 -4.40 -8.96 0.84
C GLU A 177 -3.18 -8.14 0.42
N VAL A 178 -2.78 -7.12 1.17
CA VAL A 178 -1.55 -6.36 0.90
C VAL A 178 -0.32 -7.27 0.97
N SER A 179 -0.26 -8.15 1.98
CA SER A 179 0.81 -9.14 2.08
C SER A 179 0.82 -10.10 0.89
N ARG A 180 -0.34 -10.66 0.54
CA ARG A 180 -0.48 -11.62 -0.57
C ARG A 180 -0.12 -10.99 -1.91
N ILE A 181 -0.62 -9.80 -2.18
CA ILE A 181 -0.54 -9.14 -3.49
C ILE A 181 0.85 -8.51 -3.72
N PHE A 182 1.36 -7.75 -2.75
CA PHE A 182 2.55 -6.93 -2.97
C PHE A 182 3.83 -7.56 -2.42
N LEU A 183 3.72 -8.45 -1.44
CA LEU A 183 4.89 -9.13 -0.86
C LEU A 183 5.02 -10.58 -1.33
N GLY A 184 3.97 -11.15 -1.93
CA GLY A 184 3.93 -12.57 -2.29
C GLY A 184 3.89 -13.51 -1.07
N ILE A 185 3.53 -12.99 0.11
CA ILE A 185 3.55 -13.73 1.37
C ILE A 185 2.12 -13.94 1.86
N GLN A 186 1.77 -15.19 2.14
CA GLN A 186 0.44 -15.56 2.63
C GLN A 186 0.35 -15.54 4.16
N MET A 187 0.19 -14.34 4.75
CA MET A 187 0.12 -14.19 6.20
C MET A 187 -1.29 -14.39 6.80
N GLN A 188 -2.32 -14.68 6.01
CA GLN A 188 -3.72 -14.65 6.49
C GLN A 188 -4.01 -15.64 7.64
N CYS A 189 -3.38 -16.82 7.65
CA CYS A 189 -3.56 -17.79 8.73
C CYS A 189 -3.02 -17.28 10.07
N ALA A 190 -1.98 -16.43 10.01
CA ALA A 190 -1.38 -15.76 11.16
C ALA A 190 -2.34 -14.81 11.90
N ASN A 191 -3.52 -14.50 11.35
CA ASN A 191 -4.51 -13.68 12.05
C ASN A 191 -4.98 -14.32 13.38
N CYS A 192 -5.22 -15.63 13.35
CA CYS A 192 -5.82 -16.38 14.47
C CYS A 192 -4.80 -17.20 15.27
N HIS A 193 -3.79 -17.77 14.60
CA HIS A 193 -2.75 -18.62 15.20
C HIS A 193 -1.46 -18.48 14.38
N ASP A 194 -0.29 -18.84 14.90
CA ASP A 194 0.95 -18.81 14.09
C ASP A 194 0.83 -19.67 12.81
N HIS A 195 1.45 -19.25 11.71
CA HIS A 195 1.27 -19.92 10.42
C HIS A 195 1.75 -21.38 10.49
N PRO A 196 0.98 -22.36 9.99
CA PRO A 196 1.25 -23.78 10.25
C PRO A 196 2.47 -24.32 9.49
N THR A 197 2.81 -23.71 8.35
CA THR A 197 3.87 -24.20 7.44
C THR A 197 4.85 -23.11 7.03
N ASP A 198 4.78 -21.94 7.66
CA ASP A 198 5.64 -20.78 7.35
C ASP A 198 6.08 -20.14 8.67
N SER A 199 7.11 -19.31 8.62
CA SER A 199 7.77 -18.70 9.78
C SER A 199 7.02 -17.50 10.39
N TRP A 200 5.88 -17.11 9.82
CA TRP A 200 5.13 -15.93 10.25
C TRP A 200 4.29 -16.21 11.49
N ASN A 201 4.57 -15.48 12.56
CA ASN A 201 3.79 -15.55 13.78
C ASN A 201 2.60 -14.58 13.76
N ARG A 202 1.66 -14.83 14.67
CA ARG A 202 0.46 -14.02 14.83
C ARG A 202 0.77 -12.56 15.17
N GLU A 203 1.79 -12.31 15.97
CA GLU A 203 2.18 -10.95 16.33
C GLU A 203 2.60 -10.12 15.10
N GLN A 204 3.41 -10.69 14.20
CA GLN A 204 3.87 -10.06 12.97
C GLN A 204 2.71 -9.72 12.02
N PHE A 205 1.71 -10.59 11.93
CA PHE A 205 0.48 -10.26 11.19
C PHE A 205 -0.22 -9.03 11.78
N HIS A 206 -0.39 -8.98 13.10
CA HIS A 206 -1.05 -7.85 13.75
C HIS A 206 -0.21 -6.56 13.70
N GLN A 207 1.11 -6.66 13.62
CA GLN A 207 2.00 -5.52 13.36
C GLN A 207 1.75 -4.92 11.97
N LEU A 208 1.55 -5.75 10.94
CA LEU A 208 1.14 -5.28 9.61
C LEU A 208 -0.30 -4.73 9.62
N ALA A 209 -1.23 -5.41 10.30
CA ALA A 209 -2.62 -4.94 10.40
C ALA A 209 -2.76 -3.60 11.12
N ALA A 210 -1.80 -3.23 11.99
CA ALA A 210 -1.79 -1.98 12.73
C ALA A 210 -1.66 -0.72 11.85
N PHE A 211 -1.33 -0.85 10.55
CA PHE A 211 -1.31 0.26 9.59
C PHE A 211 -2.70 0.67 9.10
N PHE A 212 -3.68 -0.24 9.12
CA PHE A 212 -5.01 -0.02 8.53
C PHE A 212 -6.18 0.37 9.47
N PRO A 213 -6.06 0.53 10.81
CA PRO A 213 -7.22 0.79 11.68
C PRO A 213 -7.84 2.18 11.51
N ARG A 214 -7.22 3.05 10.70
CA ARG A 214 -7.73 4.39 10.35
C ARG A 214 -8.36 4.45 8.97
N VAL A 215 -8.47 3.34 8.27
CA VAL A 215 -9.23 3.26 7.03
C VAL A 215 -10.71 3.10 7.38
N GLY A 216 -11.57 3.92 6.79
CA GLY A 216 -13.01 3.84 7.00
C GLY A 216 -13.78 3.85 5.68
N VAL A 217 -14.78 2.97 5.58
CA VAL A 217 -15.75 2.95 4.49
C VAL A 217 -17.02 3.65 4.97
N ARG A 218 -17.39 4.77 4.34
CA ARG A 218 -18.56 5.56 4.74
C ARG A 218 -19.61 5.57 3.64
N PRO A 219 -20.90 5.36 3.95
CA PRO A 219 -21.95 5.53 2.96
C PRO A 219 -22.11 7.02 2.63
N VAL A 220 -22.14 7.34 1.34
CA VAL A 220 -22.50 8.67 0.83
C VAL A 220 -24.00 8.68 0.58
N ARG A 221 -24.70 9.65 1.20
CA ARG A 221 -26.15 9.80 1.11
C ARG A 221 -26.50 11.06 0.34
N GLU A 222 -27.34 10.91 -0.66
CA GLU A 222 -28.02 12.01 -1.35
C GLU A 222 -29.52 11.87 -1.10
N GLU A 223 -30.18 12.92 -0.60
CA GLU A 223 -31.63 12.95 -0.36
C GLU A 223 -32.16 11.73 0.43
N ASN A 224 -31.45 11.33 1.49
CA ASN A 224 -31.76 10.18 2.35
C ASN A 224 -31.64 8.79 1.71
N ASN A 225 -31.11 8.65 0.48
CA ASN A 225 -30.78 7.37 -0.12
C ASN A 225 -29.24 7.15 -0.18
N VAL A 226 -28.77 5.94 0.12
CA VAL A 226 -27.33 5.61 0.00
C VAL A 226 -27.04 5.35 -1.47
N ARG A 227 -26.24 6.21 -2.09
CA ARG A 227 -25.89 6.09 -3.52
C ARG A 227 -24.51 5.50 -3.76
N SER A 228 -23.57 5.69 -2.83
CA SER A 228 -22.20 5.18 -2.96
C SER A 228 -21.52 5.00 -1.61
N PHE A 229 -20.25 4.60 -1.64
CA PHE A 229 -19.38 4.59 -0.48
C PHE A 229 -18.12 5.39 -0.78
N GLU A 230 -17.53 5.93 0.28
CA GLU A 230 -16.29 6.68 0.23
C GLU A 230 -15.27 6.05 1.18
N ILE A 231 -14.04 5.90 0.70
CA ILE A 231 -12.89 5.52 1.51
C ILE A 231 -12.28 6.79 2.10
N VAL A 232 -12.21 6.85 3.43
CA VAL A 232 -11.65 8.00 4.14
C VAL A 232 -10.60 7.57 5.14
N SER A 233 -9.61 8.45 5.36
CA SER A 233 -8.76 8.37 6.53
C SER A 233 -9.51 8.89 7.74
N VAL A 234 -9.98 7.97 8.59
CA VAL A 234 -10.57 8.30 9.87
C VAL A 234 -9.44 8.62 10.84
N ASN A 235 -9.13 9.91 10.97
CA ASN A 235 -8.53 10.37 12.20
C ASN A 235 -9.52 10.06 13.31
N GLN A 236 -9.27 8.99 14.07
CA GLN A 236 -9.88 8.75 15.38
C GLN A 236 -9.42 9.83 16.37
N ASP A 237 -9.59 11.09 16.01
CA ASP A 237 -9.88 12.08 17.00
C ASP A 237 -11.24 11.68 17.56
N SER A 238 -11.26 11.41 18.86
CA SER A 238 -12.35 10.94 19.71
C SER A 238 -13.71 11.69 19.62
N ARG A 239 -13.96 12.48 18.57
CA ARG A 239 -15.15 13.27 18.31
C ARG A 239 -16.39 12.38 18.18
N ASN A 240 -16.32 11.20 17.56
CA ASN A 240 -17.52 10.38 17.36
C ASN A 240 -17.94 9.48 18.54
N ARG A 241 -17.28 9.60 19.71
CA ARG A 241 -17.68 8.82 20.90
C ARG A 241 -18.80 9.47 21.72
N ARG A 242 -19.27 10.69 21.39
CA ARG A 242 -20.11 11.46 22.32
C ARG A 242 -21.23 12.25 21.63
N PRO A 243 -22.32 11.58 21.19
CA PRO A 243 -23.50 12.24 20.61
C PRO A 243 -24.04 13.38 21.49
N PHE A 244 -23.96 13.20 22.80
CA PHE A 244 -24.34 14.17 23.83
C PHE A 244 -23.68 15.55 23.65
N ALA A 245 -22.36 15.60 23.38
CA ALA A 245 -21.64 16.87 23.31
C ALA A 245 -21.81 17.60 21.96
N GLN A 246 -22.24 16.88 20.92
CA GLN A 246 -22.36 17.43 19.56
C GLN A 246 -23.77 17.83 19.19
N ASN A 247 -24.78 17.09 19.67
CA ASN A 247 -26.19 17.33 19.37
C ASN A 247 -27.04 17.11 20.63
N PRO A 248 -26.96 18.00 21.63
CA PRO A 248 -27.70 17.88 22.88
C PRO A 248 -29.22 17.82 22.66
N GLU A 249 -29.75 18.56 21.67
CA GLU A 249 -31.18 18.53 21.31
C GLU A 249 -31.65 17.15 20.83
N ARG A 250 -30.85 16.50 19.98
CA ARG A 250 -31.20 15.17 19.45
C ARG A 250 -31.22 14.13 20.56
N VAL A 251 -30.31 14.25 21.53
CA VAL A 251 -30.26 13.37 22.70
C VAL A 251 -31.42 13.68 23.66
N PHE A 252 -31.73 14.95 23.86
CA PHE A 252 -32.85 15.40 24.66
C PHE A 252 -34.18 14.86 24.12
N ASN A 253 -34.48 15.11 22.85
CA ASN A 253 -35.71 14.63 22.19
C ASN A 253 -35.82 13.10 22.13
N PHE A 254 -34.68 12.39 22.19
CA PHE A 254 -34.68 10.93 22.21
C PHE A 254 -35.02 10.36 23.60
N LEU A 255 -34.71 11.10 24.67
CA LEU A 255 -34.83 10.62 26.05
C LEU A 255 -36.05 11.19 26.78
N ASP A 256 -36.43 12.43 26.48
CA ASP A 256 -37.66 13.09 26.96
C ASP A 256 -38.87 12.52 26.21
N ARG A 257 -39.35 11.36 26.69
CA ARG A 257 -40.42 10.60 26.04
C ARG A 257 -41.80 11.00 26.54
N ASN A 258 -41.88 11.44 27.79
CA ASN A 258 -43.11 11.98 28.38
C ASN A 258 -43.35 13.45 27.94
N ARG A 259 -42.36 14.08 27.28
CA ARG A 259 -42.40 15.47 26.77
C ARG A 259 -42.63 16.48 27.89
N ASP A 260 -42.10 16.20 29.08
CA ASP A 260 -42.21 17.09 30.23
C ASP A 260 -41.13 18.17 30.24
N GLY A 261 -40.23 18.17 29.25
CA GLY A 261 -39.18 19.18 29.11
C GLY A 261 -37.99 18.93 30.05
N LYS A 262 -37.89 17.74 30.65
CA LYS A 262 -36.78 17.33 31.51
C LYS A 262 -36.39 15.89 31.23
N ILE A 263 -35.15 15.53 31.55
CA ILE A 263 -34.69 14.14 31.55
C ILE A 263 -34.42 13.72 32.98
N ASN A 264 -35.19 12.76 33.49
CA ASN A 264 -34.97 12.21 34.82
C ASN A 264 -34.14 10.92 34.80
N LYS A 265 -33.76 10.43 36.00
CA LYS A 265 -32.98 9.19 36.14
C LYS A 265 -33.66 7.96 35.53
N ALA A 266 -34.99 7.88 35.57
CA ALA A 266 -35.75 6.74 35.04
C ALA A 266 -35.77 6.70 33.50
N GLU A 267 -35.73 7.87 32.85
CA GLU A 267 -35.62 7.99 31.39
C GLU A 267 -34.20 7.73 30.93
N ALA A 268 -33.21 8.29 31.64
CA ALA A 268 -31.80 8.05 31.37
C ALA A 268 -31.38 6.59 31.58
N SER A 269 -31.96 5.90 32.58
CA SER A 269 -31.62 4.50 32.90
C SER A 269 -32.06 3.48 31.84
N ARG A 270 -32.96 3.85 30.93
CA ARG A 270 -33.42 2.96 29.84
C ARG A 270 -32.35 2.73 28.77
N ASN A 271 -31.34 3.60 28.69
CA ASN A 271 -30.18 3.40 27.84
C ASN A 271 -28.93 3.23 28.72
N GLN A 272 -28.41 2.01 28.87
CA GLN A 272 -27.29 1.69 29.76
C GLN A 272 -26.01 2.52 29.51
N ASN A 273 -25.79 2.96 28.27
CA ASN A 273 -24.64 3.81 27.93
C ASN A 273 -24.88 5.27 28.34
N PHE A 274 -26.13 5.74 28.24
CA PHE A 274 -26.49 7.09 28.67
C PHE A 274 -26.65 7.18 30.19
N ALA A 275 -27.18 6.16 30.88
CA ALA A 275 -27.34 6.14 32.34
C ALA A 275 -26.03 6.46 33.09
N ARG A 276 -24.93 5.81 32.70
CA ARG A 276 -23.59 6.04 33.27
C ARG A 276 -23.04 7.43 32.96
N LEU A 277 -23.43 8.00 31.82
CA LEU A 277 -23.05 9.35 31.44
C LEU A 277 -23.90 10.38 32.17
N PHE A 278 -25.20 10.11 32.35
CA PHE A 278 -26.19 10.95 32.99
C PHE A 278 -25.86 11.20 34.46
N GLU A 279 -25.47 10.16 35.22
CA GLU A 279 -25.02 10.34 36.61
C GLU A 279 -23.82 11.30 36.70
N ARG A 280 -22.87 11.19 35.77
CA ARG A 280 -21.75 12.12 35.69
C ARG A 280 -22.17 13.52 35.26
N ILE A 281 -23.16 13.64 34.37
CA ILE A 281 -23.64 14.94 33.89
C ILE A 281 -24.39 15.67 35.00
N ILE A 282 -25.26 15.00 35.75
CA ILE A 282 -25.99 15.60 36.88
C ILE A 282 -25.03 16.26 37.86
N GLU A 283 -23.87 15.64 38.17
CA GLU A 283 -22.89 16.20 39.11
C GLU A 283 -22.40 17.62 38.75
N PHE A 284 -22.43 18.03 37.48
CA PHE A 284 -21.97 19.35 37.05
C PHE A 284 -22.99 20.15 36.21
N GLY A 285 -24.01 19.50 35.69
CA GLY A 285 -25.01 20.07 34.77
C GLY A 285 -26.33 20.45 35.43
N ASP A 286 -26.70 19.76 36.52
CA ASP A 286 -27.92 20.04 37.29
C ASP A 286 -27.67 21.24 38.21
N LYS A 287 -28.02 22.45 37.74
CA LYS A 287 -27.75 23.70 38.46
C LYS A 287 -28.76 23.94 39.57
N ASN A 288 -30.00 23.53 39.34
CA ASN A 288 -31.11 23.74 40.28
C ASN A 288 -31.24 22.60 41.31
N LYS A 289 -30.47 21.51 41.16
CA LYS A 289 -30.42 20.31 42.01
C LYS A 289 -31.76 19.59 42.10
N ASP A 290 -32.54 19.61 41.02
CA ASP A 290 -33.85 18.95 40.97
C ASP A 290 -33.77 17.47 40.55
N GLY A 291 -32.56 16.96 40.25
CA GLY A 291 -32.33 15.57 39.87
C GLY A 291 -32.76 15.24 38.44
N ALA A 292 -33.07 16.26 37.65
CA ALA A 292 -33.37 16.16 36.23
C ALA A 292 -32.53 17.16 35.43
N LEU A 293 -32.50 17.00 34.11
CA LEU A 293 -31.80 17.93 33.22
C LEU A 293 -32.78 18.54 32.23
N THR A 294 -32.95 19.86 32.30
CA THR A 294 -33.61 20.63 31.23
C THR A 294 -32.74 20.69 29.98
N LEU A 295 -33.31 21.07 28.84
CA LEU A 295 -32.54 21.24 27.60
C LEU A 295 -31.41 22.28 27.76
N GLU A 296 -31.64 23.34 28.52
CA GLU A 296 -30.65 24.39 28.78
C GLU A 296 -29.49 23.89 29.65
N GLU A 297 -29.79 23.13 30.70
CA GLU A 297 -28.80 22.49 31.56
C GLU A 297 -28.02 21.42 30.80
N LEU A 298 -28.69 20.67 29.94
CA LEU A 298 -28.07 19.68 29.06
C LEU A 298 -27.09 20.33 28.07
N ARG A 299 -27.45 21.47 27.48
CA ARG A 299 -26.56 22.26 26.59
C ARG A 299 -25.37 22.82 27.35
N ALA A 300 -25.60 23.44 28.51
CA ALA A 300 -24.53 23.99 29.35
C ALA A 300 -23.55 22.90 29.79
N ALA A 301 -24.08 21.72 30.15
CA ALA A 301 -23.28 20.56 30.52
C ALA A 301 -22.51 19.99 29.32
N ALA A 302 -23.10 19.93 28.13
CA ALA A 302 -22.42 19.53 26.91
C ALA A 302 -21.21 20.42 26.61
N ASP A 303 -21.36 21.74 26.75
CA ASP A 303 -20.30 22.73 26.53
C ASP A 303 -19.19 22.65 27.57
N GLU A 304 -19.52 22.50 28.85
CA GLU A 304 -18.53 22.34 29.91
C GLU A 304 -17.76 21.03 29.75
N PHE A 305 -18.47 19.96 29.42
CA PHE A 305 -17.88 18.66 29.16
C PHE A 305 -16.95 18.68 27.95
N ALA A 306 -17.33 19.37 26.86
CA ALA A 306 -16.48 19.58 25.70
C ALA A 306 -15.18 20.32 26.07
N ARG A 307 -15.28 21.40 26.87
CA ARG A 307 -14.12 22.15 27.39
C ARG A 307 -13.19 21.30 28.26
N ARG A 308 -13.74 20.49 29.17
CA ARG A 308 -12.95 19.56 30.02
C ARG A 308 -12.22 18.49 29.19
N VAL A 309 -12.81 18.05 28.09
CA VAL A 309 -12.21 17.06 27.18
C VAL A 309 -11.09 17.66 26.35
N ASP A 310 -11.27 18.88 25.80
CA ASP A 310 -10.22 19.57 25.03
C ASP A 310 -8.98 19.85 25.89
N ARG A 311 -9.17 20.20 27.16
CA ARG A 311 -8.06 20.34 28.10
C ARG A 311 -7.29 19.03 28.30
N LYS A 312 -7.99 17.89 28.47
CA LYS A 312 -7.38 16.55 28.61
C LYS A 312 -6.76 16.00 27.31
N SER A 313 -7.23 16.42 26.14
CA SER A 313 -6.62 16.01 24.85
C SER A 313 -5.31 16.76 24.61
N ARG A 314 -5.27 18.06 24.91
CA ARG A 314 -4.04 18.88 24.83
C ARG A 314 -2.93 18.35 25.74
N ASP A 315 -3.26 17.99 26.98
CA ASP A 315 -2.30 17.39 27.91
C ASP A 315 -1.78 16.03 27.41
N ARG A 316 -2.66 15.14 26.92
CA ARG A 316 -2.22 13.86 26.34
C ARG A 316 -1.40 14.01 25.07
N GLY A 317 -1.71 15.00 24.24
CA GLY A 317 -0.94 15.35 23.05
C GLY A 317 0.45 15.92 23.38
N ARG A 318 0.58 16.62 24.51
CA ARG A 318 1.88 17.04 25.05
C ARG A 318 2.69 15.84 25.54
N VAL A 319 2.11 14.97 26.38
CA VAL A 319 2.78 13.77 26.90
C VAL A 319 3.20 12.82 25.78
N ARG A 320 2.37 12.63 24.74
CA ARG A 320 2.74 11.83 23.57
C ARG A 320 3.90 12.43 22.78
N ARG A 321 3.94 13.76 22.60
CA ARG A 321 5.07 14.43 21.93
C ARG A 321 6.36 14.29 22.74
N GLU A 322 6.27 14.42 24.06
CA GLU A 322 7.40 14.18 24.97
C GLU A 322 7.86 12.72 24.91
N ALA A 323 6.95 11.74 24.89
CA ALA A 323 7.28 10.32 24.76
C ALA A 323 7.90 9.97 23.39
N VAL A 324 7.36 10.52 22.29
CA VAL A 324 7.94 10.35 20.95
C VAL A 324 9.32 11.00 20.86
N ASN A 325 9.51 12.17 21.47
CA ASN A 325 10.83 12.82 21.54
C ASN A 325 11.82 12.01 22.38
N LEU A 326 11.38 11.42 23.50
CA LEU A 326 12.19 10.53 24.32
C LEU A 326 12.58 9.25 23.58
N LEU A 327 11.63 8.62 22.86
CA LEU A 327 11.89 7.45 22.02
C LEU A 327 12.82 7.80 20.84
N ALA A 328 12.63 8.94 20.20
CA ALA A 328 13.53 9.42 19.14
C ALA A 328 14.92 9.81 19.67
N CYS A 329 15.03 10.19 20.94
CA CYS A 329 16.31 10.43 21.61
C CYS A 329 16.99 9.09 21.97
N ALA A 330 16.24 8.11 22.47
CA ALA A 330 16.72 6.76 22.75
C ALA A 330 17.18 6.03 21.48
N ALA A 331 16.42 6.13 20.38
CA ALA A 331 16.80 5.58 19.08
C ALA A 331 18.09 6.22 18.53
N ARG A 332 18.26 7.54 18.68
CA ARG A 332 19.51 8.23 18.33
C ARG A 332 20.71 7.80 19.20
N ARG A 333 20.46 7.37 20.43
CA ARG A 333 21.49 6.81 21.32
C ARG A 333 21.85 5.37 20.95
N ALA A 334 20.89 4.58 20.48
CA ALA A 334 21.08 3.20 20.03
C ALA A 334 21.79 3.11 18.65
N VAL A 335 21.67 4.13 17.80
CA VAL A 335 22.30 4.19 16.46
C VAL A 335 23.72 4.79 16.50
N ARG A 336 24.27 5.13 17.68
CA ARG A 336 25.71 5.39 17.77
C ARG A 336 26.44 4.07 17.52
N PRO A 337 27.34 3.97 16.53
CA PRO A 337 28.16 2.77 16.37
C PRO A 337 28.94 2.57 17.66
N GLN A 338 28.78 1.40 18.28
CA GLN A 338 29.68 0.97 19.33
C GLN A 338 31.09 0.96 18.75
N ARG A 339 32.07 1.55 19.46
CA ARG A 339 33.47 1.38 19.10
C ARG A 339 33.76 -0.13 19.12
N PRO A 340 34.39 -0.72 18.09
CA PRO A 340 34.77 -2.12 18.12
C PRO A 340 35.69 -2.37 19.31
N SER A 341 35.55 -3.54 19.93
CA SER A 341 36.41 -3.97 21.02
C SER A 341 37.83 -4.23 20.50
N GLU A 342 38.86 -4.16 21.35
CA GLU A 342 40.25 -4.45 20.94
C GLU A 342 40.41 -5.86 20.36
N GLU A 343 39.57 -6.82 20.77
CA GLU A 343 39.55 -8.18 20.22
C GLU A 343 39.14 -8.24 18.74
N ASP A 344 38.13 -7.45 18.34
CA ASP A 344 37.64 -7.43 16.95
C ASP A 344 38.70 -6.94 15.96
N THR A 345 39.61 -6.07 16.43
CA THR A 345 40.70 -5.53 15.60
C THR A 345 41.89 -6.49 15.43
N LEU A 346 42.02 -7.49 16.32
CA LEU A 346 43.06 -8.52 16.25
C LEU A 346 42.66 -9.65 15.29
N GLU A 347 41.39 -10.08 15.28
CA GLU A 347 40.91 -11.08 14.32
C GLU A 347 40.94 -10.56 12.87
N ALA A 348 40.62 -9.29 12.65
CA ALA A 348 40.69 -8.67 11.32
C ALA A 348 42.13 -8.57 10.78
N ARG A 349 43.13 -8.44 11.66
CA ARG A 349 44.55 -8.44 11.29
C ARG A 349 45.09 -9.83 11.00
N ALA A 350 44.59 -10.86 11.67
CA ALA A 350 45.01 -12.25 11.45
C ALA A 350 44.54 -12.82 10.09
N ARG A 351 43.37 -12.40 9.60
CA ARG A 351 42.82 -12.87 8.30
C ARG A 351 43.45 -12.19 7.06
N GLY A 352 44.28 -11.16 7.24
CA GLY A 352 44.93 -10.42 6.15
C GLY A 352 46.28 -10.97 5.67
N TYR A 353 46.83 -12.02 6.31
CA TYR A 353 48.21 -12.46 6.09
C TYR A 353 48.40 -13.79 5.34
N ILE A 354 47.34 -14.46 4.90
CA ILE A 354 47.42 -15.69 4.09
C ILE A 354 46.88 -15.39 2.69
N GLY A 355 47.72 -14.85 1.80
CA GLY A 355 47.29 -14.60 0.43
C GLY A 355 48.18 -13.74 -0.47
N ARG A 356 49.51 -13.73 -0.31
CA ARG A 356 50.42 -13.19 -1.35
C ARG A 356 51.74 -13.96 -1.44
N LYS A 357 51.77 -14.92 -2.36
CA LYS A 357 52.91 -15.48 -3.13
C LYS A 357 52.19 -16.46 -4.08
N THR A 358 52.13 -16.31 -5.40
CA THR A 358 53.21 -16.31 -6.40
C THR A 358 52.55 -16.18 -7.79
N ARG A 359 53.04 -15.28 -8.66
CA ARG A 359 53.47 -15.60 -10.05
C ARG A 359 53.87 -14.32 -10.79
N VAL A 360 55.06 -14.39 -11.38
CA VAL A 360 55.74 -13.38 -12.17
C VAL A 360 55.78 -13.86 -13.64
N SER A 361 55.53 -12.90 -14.53
CA SER A 361 55.97 -12.75 -15.93
C SER A 361 55.70 -13.81 -16.99
N LEU A 362 55.05 -13.39 -18.09
CA LEU A 362 55.65 -13.32 -19.44
C LEU A 362 54.62 -12.73 -20.42
N PHE A 363 54.87 -11.54 -20.98
CA PHE A 363 54.70 -11.17 -22.40
C PHE A 363 54.70 -9.65 -22.58
N GLU A 364 55.78 -9.12 -23.14
CA GLU A 364 55.90 -7.92 -23.99
C GLU A 364 57.37 -7.93 -24.47
N GLY A 365 57.76 -7.78 -25.72
CA GLY A 365 57.20 -6.95 -26.79
C GLY A 365 58.31 -6.01 -27.28
N GLY A 366 59.38 -6.55 -27.88
CA GLY A 366 60.56 -5.79 -28.33
C GLY A 366 60.83 -5.92 -29.83
N ARG A 367 60.71 -4.81 -30.56
CA ARG A 367 60.99 -4.68 -32.01
C ARG A 367 62.49 -4.48 -32.30
N ARG A 368 62.90 -5.07 -33.44
CA ARG A 368 63.75 -4.53 -34.55
C ARG A 368 65.26 -4.87 -34.66
N ARG A 369 65.57 -5.30 -35.91
CA ARG A 369 66.84 -5.31 -36.69
C ARG A 369 67.82 -6.44 -36.30
N GLY A 370 68.43 -7.21 -37.20
CA GLY A 370 68.46 -7.26 -38.66
C GLY A 370 69.65 -8.16 -39.08
N ALA A 371 69.66 -8.56 -40.36
CA ALA A 371 70.79 -9.11 -41.14
C ALA A 371 71.02 -10.64 -41.19
N ALA A 372 70.87 -11.12 -42.45
CA ALA A 372 71.85 -11.91 -43.23
C ALA A 372 71.81 -13.45 -43.21
N ARG A 373 71.60 -13.98 -44.44
CA ARG A 373 72.24 -15.16 -45.09
C ARG A 373 71.93 -16.52 -44.44
N ARG A 374 71.52 -17.58 -45.15
CA ARG A 374 71.53 -18.00 -46.56
C ARG A 374 70.25 -18.77 -46.85
#